data_AF-A0A2A4FB66-F1
#
_entry.id   AF-A0A2A4FB66-F1
#
_cell.length_a   1.000
_cell.length_b   1.000
_cell.length_c   1.000
_cell.angle_alpha   90.00
_cell.angle_beta   90.00
_cell.angle_gamma   90.00
#
_symmetry.space_group_name_H-M   'P 1'
#
loop_
_entity.id
_entity.type
_entity.pdbx_description
1 polymer ?
#
loop_
_entity_poly.entity_id
_entity_poly.type
_entity_poly.pdbx_seq_one_letter_code
_entity_poly.pdbx_strand_id
1 'polypeptide(L)' 'MRNSNDRPDSDALPDLPASLIVINGDRRPQFAWYDAETEQYYSEADGQVIVDVRAAMPWAAVYVH' A
#
# COMPACT_ATOMS: atom_id res chain seq x y z
N MET A 1 -15.17 -15.05 41.93
CA MET A 1 -15.01 -15.08 40.46
C MET A 1 -14.90 -13.65 39.96
N ARG A 2 -13.71 -13.24 39.53
CA ARG A 2 -13.49 -12.14 38.58
C ARG A 2 -12.07 -12.29 38.04
N ASN A 3 -11.97 -12.92 36.87
CA ASN A 3 -10.72 -13.03 36.13
C ASN A 3 -10.61 -11.77 35.28
N SER A 4 -10.00 -10.72 35.81
CA SER A 4 -9.62 -9.54 35.04
C SER A 4 -8.21 -9.73 34.48
N ASN A 5 -8.06 -10.69 33.57
CA ASN A 5 -6.93 -10.71 32.64
C ASN A 5 -7.38 -9.96 31.38
N ASP A 6 -7.61 -8.65 31.54
CA ASP A 6 -7.68 -7.72 30.42
C ASP A 6 -6.23 -7.45 30.01
N ARG A 7 -5.66 -8.43 29.29
CA ARG A 7 -4.34 -8.29 28.69
C ARG A 7 -4.61 -7.42 27.44
N PRO A 8 -4.07 -6.20 27.34
CA PRO A 8 -4.20 -5.47 26.09
C PRO A 8 -3.57 -6.34 25.01
N ASP A 9 -4.37 -6.74 24.03
CA ASP A 9 -3.90 -7.45 22.85
C ASP A 9 -2.69 -6.69 22.32
N SER A 10 -1.53 -7.34 22.41
CA SER A 10 -0.27 -6.79 21.95
C SER A 10 -0.33 -6.61 20.44
N ASP A 11 0.10 -5.44 20.00
CA ASP A 11 0.57 -5.19 18.64
C ASP A 11 -0.45 -5.31 17.49
N ALA A 12 -1.60 -4.66 17.61
CA ALA A 12 -2.27 -4.19 16.40
C ALA A 12 -1.36 -3.11 15.77
N LEU A 13 -0.46 -3.53 14.87
CA LEU A 13 0.27 -2.62 14.00
C LEU A 13 -0.75 -1.68 13.35
N PRO A 14 -0.47 -0.37 13.26
CA PRO A 14 -1.39 0.55 12.62
C PRO A 14 -1.70 0.04 11.21
N ASP A 15 -2.97 0.11 10.81
CA ASP A 15 -3.39 -0.16 9.44
C ASP A 15 -2.69 0.87 8.55
N LEU A 16 -1.53 0.49 8.00
CA LEU A 16 -0.76 1.35 7.11
C LEU A 16 -1.53 1.41 5.79
N PRO A 17 -1.67 2.59 5.17
CA PRO A 17 -2.34 2.68 3.88
C PRO A 17 -1.66 1.71 2.92
N ALA A 18 -2.43 0.81 2.32
CA ALA A 18 -1.90 -0.13 1.35
C ALA A 18 -1.31 0.67 0.17
N SER A 19 0.01 0.67 0.03
CA SER A 19 0.64 1.20 -1.18
C SER A 19 0.29 0.29 -2.35
N LEU A 20 0.27 0.82 -3.56
CA LEU A 20 -0.03 0.04 -4.74
C LEU A 20 1.28 -0.20 -5.51
N ILE A 21 1.58 -1.45 -5.85
CA ILE A 21 2.71 -1.76 -6.75
C ILE A 21 2.17 -1.82 -8.18
N VAL A 22 2.75 -0.99 -9.04
CA VAL A 22 2.45 -0.93 -10.47
C VAL A 22 3.62 -1.49 -11.27
N ILE A 23 3.34 -2.34 -12.26
CA ILE A 23 4.31 -2.78 -13.27
C ILE A 23 3.97 -2.09 -14.59
N ASN A 24 4.87 -1.24 -15.09
CA ASN A 24 4.72 -0.54 -16.36
C ASN A 24 5.36 -1.31 -17.54
N GLY A 25 5.28 -0.74 -18.74
CA GLY A 25 5.91 -1.28 -19.97
C GLY A 25 7.41 -1.58 -19.84
N ASP A 26 8.12 -0.82 -19.03
CA ASP A 26 9.55 -1.02 -18.75
C ASP A 26 9.82 -2.22 -17.82
N ARG A 27 8.76 -2.89 -17.36
CA ARG A 27 8.79 -4.04 -16.43
C ARG A 27 9.47 -3.73 -15.10
N ARG A 28 9.46 -2.46 -14.69
CA ARG A 28 9.98 -2.02 -13.40
C ARG A 28 8.83 -1.80 -12.43
N PRO A 29 8.83 -2.48 -11.26
CA PRO A 29 7.84 -2.21 -10.23
C PRO A 29 8.06 -0.83 -9.63
N GLN A 30 6.97 -0.09 -9.39
CA GLN A 30 6.96 1.22 -8.75
C GLN A 30 5.85 1.27 -7.70
N PHE A 31 6.09 1.99 -6.60
CA PHE A 31 5.03 2.33 -5.65
C PHE A 31 4.21 3.48 -6.21
N ALA A 32 2.90 3.36 -6.05
CA ALA A 32 1.92 4.28 -6.61
C ALA A 32 0.70 4.42 -5.71
N TRP A 33 -0.06 5.47 -5.96
CA TRP A 33 -1.45 5.61 -5.56
C TRP A 33 -2.34 5.66 -6.80
N TYR A 34 -3.59 5.23 -6.63
CA TYR A 34 -4.60 5.25 -7.70
C TYR A 34 -5.58 6.39 -7.45
N ASP A 35 -5.76 7.25 -8.44
CA ASP A 35 -6.79 8.27 -8.45
C ASP A 35 -8.06 7.73 -9.11
N ALA A 36 -9.13 7.59 -8.33
CA ALA A 36 -10.40 7.10 -8.84
C ALA A 36 -11.16 8.14 -9.68
N GLU A 37 -10.86 9.44 -9.56
CA GLU A 37 -11.51 10.49 -10.36
C GLU A 37 -10.93 10.53 -11.78
N THR A 38 -9.61 10.43 -11.90
CA THR A 38 -8.91 10.49 -13.20
C THR A 38 -8.62 9.11 -13.80
N GLU A 39 -8.87 8.03 -13.04
CA GLU A 39 -8.55 6.64 -13.38
C GLU A 39 -7.06 6.42 -13.71
N GLN A 40 -6.19 7.15 -13.00
CA GLN A 40 -4.74 7.14 -13.24
C GLN A 40 -3.95 6.62 -12.05
N TYR A 41 -2.78 6.06 -12.35
CA TYR A 41 -1.78 5.70 -11.36
C TYR A 41 -0.72 6.78 -11.31
N TYR A 42 -0.36 7.21 -10.11
CA TYR A 42 0.65 8.23 -9.87
C TYR A 42 1.77 7.65 -9.02
N SER A 43 3.00 7.92 -9.43
CA SER A 43 4.21 7.50 -8.72
C SER A 43 4.27 8.14 -7.34
N GLU A 44 4.52 7.34 -6.32
CA GLU A 44 4.72 7.83 -4.95
C GLU A 44 6.04 8.58 -4.80
N ALA A 45 7.03 8.31 -5.67
CA ALA A 45 8.35 8.92 -5.60
C ALA A 45 8.38 10.38 -6.05
N ASP A 46 7.53 10.75 -7.03
CA ASP A 46 7.60 12.06 -7.70
C ASP A 46 6.23 12.63 -8.12
N GLY A 47 5.13 11.92 -7.86
CA GLY A 47 3.77 12.36 -8.21
C GLY A 47 3.48 12.38 -9.70
N GLN A 48 4.35 11.84 -10.55
CA GLN A 48 4.12 11.79 -12.00
C GLN A 48 3.15 10.65 -12.37
N VAL A 49 2.40 10.84 -13.46
CA VAL A 49 1.53 9.79 -14.01
C VAL A 49 2.38 8.62 -14.52
N ILE A 50 2.05 7.41 -14.09
CA ILE A 50 2.65 6.18 -14.60
C ILE A 50 1.90 5.75 -15.85
N VAL A 51 2.61 5.75 -16.98
CA VAL A 51 2.06 5.34 -18.29
C VAL A 51 2.36 3.86 -18.59
N ASP A 52 1.59 3.28 -19.50
CA ASP A 52 1.69 1.88 -19.93
C ASP A 52 1.63 0.86 -18.77
N VAL A 53 0.68 1.07 -17.85
CA VAL A 53 0.43 0.14 -16.74
C VAL A 53 -0.05 -1.21 -17.28
N ARG A 54 0.66 -2.27 -16.93
CA ARG A 54 0.36 -3.66 -17.31
C ARG A 54 -0.25 -4.47 -16.18
N ALA A 55 0.10 -4.14 -14.94
CA ALA A 55 -0.43 -4.77 -13.74
C ALA A 55 -0.38 -3.80 -12.56
N ALA A 56 -1.34 -3.97 -11.65
CA ALA A 56 -1.50 -3.22 -10.42
C ALA A 56 -1.87 -4.21 -9.30
N MET A 57 -1.20 -4.13 -8.16
CA MET A 57 -1.49 -4.99 -7.01
C MET A 57 -1.36 -4.23 -5.69
N PRO A 58 -2.26 -4.43 -4.73
CA PRO A 58 -2.10 -3.87 -3.39
C PRO A 58 -0.86 -4.48 -2.72
N TRP A 59 -0.13 -3.65 -2.01
CA TRP A 59 1.02 -4.04 -1.21
C TRP A 59 0.81 -3.59 0.23
N ALA A 60 0.96 -4.54 1.14
CA ALA A 60 0.95 -4.29 2.57
C ALA A 60 2.33 -4.65 3.13
N ALA A 61 2.96 -3.71 3.83
CA ALA A 61 4.17 -4.00 4.57
C ALA A 61 3.82 -4.90 5.76
N VAL A 62 4.48 -6.05 5.87
CA VAL A 62 4.37 -6.92 7.05
C VAL A 62 5.25 -6.39 8.20
N TYR A 63 6.30 -5.64 7.86
CA TYR A 63 7.23 -5.04 8.82
C TYR A 63 7.93 -3.82 8.20
N VAL A 64 8.00 -2.71 8.94
CA VAL A 64 8.79 -1.51 8.60
C VAL A 64 9.78 -1.30 9.76
N HIS A 65 11.06 -1.14 9.45
CA HIS A 65 12.15 -0.99 10.44
C HIS A 65 12.48 0.47 10.71
#